data_AF-A0A926HBU1-F1
#
_entry.id   AF-A0A926HBU1-F1
#
_cell.length_a   1.000
_cell.length_b   1.000
_cell.length_c   1.000
_cell.angle_alpha   90.00
_cell.angle_beta   90.00
_cell.angle_gamma   90.00
#
_symmetry.space_group_name_H-M   'P 1'
#
loop_
_entity.id
_entity.type
_entity.pdbx_description
1 polymer ?
#
loop_
_entity_poly.entity_id
_entity_poly.type
_entity_poly.pdbx_seq_one_letter_code
_entity_poly.pdbx_strand_id
1 'polypeptide(L)'
;SILVLGSQATLIMTLGDVSDVYVLGKVDQADIGKVFLNQPARIVVESFKDRKFEGAVTKISPLGVEKENVTTFEVRVSIRNPGGELKANMTSNAEIILEEKKKVLLIPESAVIYDPQRKAFVEIPDVTAAKGKKKVEIRTGISNGVKTELLAGLTEGQQIVRQ
;
A
#
# COMPACT_ATOMS: atom_id res chain seq x y z
N SER A 1 -15.86 17.80 39.93
CA SER A 1 -14.74 17.97 40.87
C SER A 1 -13.90 16.72 40.94
N ILE A 2 -12.71 16.74 40.36
CA ILE A 2 -11.48 16.08 40.84
C ILE A 2 -10.36 17.06 40.47
N LEU A 3 -9.57 17.38 41.48
CA LEU A 3 -8.56 18.43 41.53
C LEU A 3 -7.56 18.37 40.36
N VAL A 4 -7.40 19.49 39.65
CA VAL A 4 -6.11 19.86 39.07
C VAL A 4 -5.39 20.67 40.15
N LEU A 5 -4.56 20.00 40.95
CA LEU A 5 -3.69 20.64 41.94
C LEU A 5 -2.29 20.04 41.83
N GLY A 6 -1.33 20.91 41.51
CA GLY A 6 0.04 20.83 42.01
C GLY A 6 1.07 20.14 41.10
N SER A 7 2.13 20.90 40.79
CA SER A 7 3.37 20.51 40.12
C SER A 7 3.32 20.39 38.60
N GLN A 8 3.97 21.31 37.88
CA GLN A 8 4.53 20.97 36.58
C GLN A 8 5.61 19.93 36.82
N ALA A 9 5.27 18.65 36.66
CA ALA A 9 6.25 17.58 36.69
C ALA A 9 7.34 17.88 35.65
N THR A 10 8.57 18.09 36.11
CA THR A 10 9.71 18.28 35.21
C THR A 10 10.07 16.90 34.65
N LEU A 11 9.98 16.72 33.33
CA LEU A 11 10.42 15.50 32.67
C LEU A 11 11.94 15.39 32.81
N ILE A 12 12.42 14.56 33.74
CA ILE A 12 13.87 14.37 33.99
C ILE A 12 14.48 13.38 32.98
N MET A 13 13.75 12.34 32.58
CA MET A 13 14.21 11.31 31.64
C MET A 13 13.04 10.58 31.00
N THR A 14 13.17 10.24 29.72
CA THR A 14 12.29 9.31 29.00
C THR A 14 13.09 8.07 28.66
N LEU A 15 12.66 6.90 29.16
CA LEU A 15 13.21 5.61 28.78
C LEU A 15 12.26 4.96 27.78
N GLY A 16 12.76 4.62 26.59
CA GLY A 16 12.00 3.94 25.55
C GLY A 16 12.72 2.66 25.12
N ASP A 17 11.99 1.55 25.11
CA ASP A 17 12.46 0.33 24.47
C ASP A 17 12.31 0.48 22.95
N VAL A 18 13.41 0.30 22.22
CA VAL A 18 13.47 0.40 20.75
C VAL A 18 13.59 -0.97 20.09
N SER A 19 13.47 -2.06 20.86
CA SER A 19 13.52 -3.44 20.34
C SER A 19 12.33 -3.75 19.43
N ASP A 20 11.16 -3.23 19.78
CA ASP A 20 9.95 -3.24 18.95
C ASP A 20 9.51 -1.81 18.68
N VAL A 21 9.51 -1.45 17.41
CA VAL A 21 9.06 -0.13 16.96
C VAL A 21 7.72 -0.26 16.24
N TYR A 22 6.98 0.83 16.18
CA TYR A 22 5.75 0.87 15.43
C TYR A 22 5.66 2.14 14.58
N VAL A 23 4.94 2.02 13.48
CA VAL A 23 4.57 3.15 12.63
C VAL A 23 3.11 3.47 12.89
N LEU A 24 2.82 4.76 13.09
CA LEU A 24 1.46 5.29 13.15
C LEU A 24 1.10 5.81 11.76
N GLY A 25 0.30 5.02 11.04
CA GLY A 25 -0.29 5.43 9.77
C GLY A 25 -1.66 6.06 9.98
N LYS A 26 -2.04 6.97 9.09
CA LYS A 26 -3.41 7.51 9.01
C LYS A 26 -4.07 6.94 7.77
N VAL A 27 -5.21 6.29 7.93
CA VAL A 27 -5.98 5.66 6.86
C VAL A 27 -7.31 6.39 6.72
N ASP A 28 -7.72 6.67 5.48
CA ASP A 28 -9.00 7.32 5.18
C ASP A 28 -10.20 6.44 5.60
N GLN A 29 -11.30 7.06 6.00
CA GLN A 29 -12.58 6.40 6.24
C GLN A 29 -13.04 5.52 5.06
N ALA A 30 -12.75 5.91 3.81
CA ALA A 30 -13.13 5.11 2.64
C ALA A 30 -12.40 3.76 2.56
N ASP A 31 -11.19 3.66 3.11
CA ASP A 31 -10.32 2.48 2.99
C ASP A 31 -10.17 1.69 4.29
N ILE A 32 -10.50 2.28 5.45
CA ILE A 32 -10.36 1.61 6.75
C ILE A 32 -11.12 0.28 6.83
N GLY A 33 -12.23 0.14 6.08
CA GLY A 33 -13.01 -1.10 6.00
C GLY A 33 -12.26 -2.29 5.37
N LYS A 34 -11.12 -2.05 4.72
CA LYS A 34 -10.27 -3.09 4.11
C LYS A 34 -9.08 -3.48 5.00
N VAL A 35 -8.87 -2.76 6.12
CA VAL A 35 -7.73 -2.97 7.02
C VAL A 35 -8.15 -3.84 8.19
N PHE A 36 -7.39 -4.90 8.46
CA PHE A 36 -7.69 -5.86 9.53
C PHE A 36 -6.49 -6.09 10.45
N LEU A 37 -6.76 -6.57 11.67
CA LEU A 37 -5.71 -6.96 12.61
C LEU A 37 -4.89 -8.14 12.04
N ASN A 38 -3.59 -8.15 12.35
CA ASN A 38 -2.59 -9.11 11.86
C ASN A 38 -2.37 -9.09 10.34
N GLN A 39 -2.90 -8.10 9.63
CA GLN A 39 -2.64 -7.96 8.21
C GLN A 39 -1.17 -7.62 7.97
N PRO A 40 -0.49 -8.30 7.01
CA PRO A 40 0.90 -8.03 6.71
C PRO A 40 1.06 -6.65 6.08
N ALA A 41 2.14 -5.97 6.44
CA ALA A 41 2.47 -4.65 5.94
C ALA A 41 3.97 -4.57 5.61
N ARG A 42 4.30 -3.77 4.60
CA ARG A 42 5.67 -3.43 4.22
C ARG A 42 5.93 -1.99 4.59
N ILE A 43 7.06 -1.73 5.23
CA ILE A 43 7.43 -0.40 5.69
C ILE A 43 8.70 0.01 4.97
N VAL A 44 8.67 1.21 4.39
CA VAL A 44 9.80 1.86 3.74
C VAL A 44 10.11 3.12 4.53
N VAL A 45 11.29 3.16 5.13
CA VAL A 45 11.74 4.32 5.89
C VAL A 45 12.52 5.23 4.95
N GLU A 46 12.28 6.54 5.00
CA GLU A 46 12.91 7.48 4.06
C GLU A 46 14.45 7.45 4.14
N SER A 47 14.98 7.20 5.35
CA SER A 47 16.41 7.03 5.62
C SER A 47 17.01 5.76 5.01
N PHE A 48 16.19 4.76 4.67
CA PHE A 48 16.61 3.46 4.16
C PHE A 48 15.81 3.08 2.91
N LYS A 49 15.99 3.82 1.81
CA LYS A 49 15.22 3.64 0.57
C LYS A 49 15.36 2.24 -0.05
N ASP A 50 16.52 1.60 0.15
CA ASP A 50 16.82 0.28 -0.42
C ASP A 50 16.34 -0.89 0.45
N ARG A 51 15.86 -0.61 1.67
CA ARG A 51 15.44 -1.65 2.62
C ARG A 51 13.96 -1.57 2.91
N LYS A 52 13.32 -2.73 2.85
CA LYS A 52 11.93 -2.92 3.23
C LYS A 52 11.90 -3.67 4.55
N PHE A 53 11.14 -3.14 5.49
CA PHE A 53 10.88 -3.80 6.76
C PHE A 53 9.52 -4.47 6.71
N GLU A 54 9.45 -5.69 7.22
CA GLU A 54 8.20 -6.42 7.32
C GLU A 54 7.57 -6.15 8.69
N GLY A 55 6.27 -5.90 8.68
CA GLY A 55 5.48 -5.66 9.88
C GLY A 55 4.07 -6.19 9.75
N ALA A 56 3.30 -6.00 10.80
CA ALA A 56 1.89 -6.38 10.83
C ALA A 56 1.06 -5.32 11.54
N VAL A 57 -0.20 -5.17 11.11
CA VAL A 57 -1.17 -4.31 11.78
C VAL A 57 -1.49 -4.90 13.15
N THR A 58 -1.13 -4.20 14.22
CA THR A 58 -1.37 -4.66 15.60
C THR A 58 -2.48 -3.90 16.29
N LYS A 59 -2.81 -2.69 15.82
CA LYS A 59 -3.90 -1.91 16.37
C LYS A 59 -4.53 -1.03 15.31
N ILE A 60 -5.85 -0.91 15.38
CA ILE A 60 -6.64 0.02 14.59
C ILE A 60 -7.40 0.87 15.60
N SER A 61 -7.25 2.18 15.56
CA SER A 61 -7.99 3.09 16.44
C SER A 61 -9.47 3.05 16.07
N PRO A 62 -10.39 2.79 17.01
CA PRO A 62 -11.82 2.88 16.74
C PRO A 62 -12.30 4.34 16.61
N LEU A 63 -11.50 5.29 17.12
CA LEU A 63 -11.79 6.71 17.05
C LEU A 63 -11.10 7.30 15.81
N GLY A 64 -11.91 7.79 14.87
CA GLY A 64 -11.44 8.61 13.76
C GLY A 64 -11.18 10.04 14.20
N VAL A 65 -10.17 10.67 13.61
CA VAL A 65 -9.84 12.08 13.78
C VAL A 65 -10.18 12.80 12.49
N GLU A 66 -11.08 13.78 12.60
CA GLU A 66 -11.41 14.67 11.49
C GLU A 66 -10.40 15.81 11.43
N LYS A 67 -9.78 15.99 10.27
CA LYS A 67 -8.90 17.11 9.98
C LYS A 67 -9.21 17.61 8.58
N GLU A 68 -9.54 18.90 8.48
CA GLU A 68 -9.82 19.55 7.18
C GLU A 68 -10.92 18.83 6.37
N ASN A 69 -12.02 18.44 7.03
CA ASN A 69 -13.13 17.65 6.47
C ASN A 69 -12.75 16.24 5.98
N VAL A 70 -11.56 15.74 6.31
CA VAL A 70 -11.14 14.37 6.03
C VAL A 70 -11.10 13.58 7.34
N THR A 71 -11.91 12.54 7.43
CA THR A 71 -11.91 11.63 8.58
C THR A 71 -10.86 10.56 8.38
N THR A 72 -9.89 10.49 9.29
CA THR A 72 -8.80 9.51 9.24
C THR A 72 -8.76 8.66 10.50
N PHE A 73 -8.42 7.38 10.35
CA PHE A 73 -8.26 6.43 11.43
C PHE A 73 -6.78 6.13 11.62
N GLU A 74 -6.31 6.16 12.87
CA GLU A 74 -4.93 5.82 13.19
C GLU A 74 -4.75 4.30 13.22
N VAL A 75 -3.77 3.80 12.47
CA VAL A 75 -3.42 2.38 12.40
C VAL A 75 -1.98 2.21 12.85
N ARG A 76 -1.76 1.30 13.80
CA ARG A 76 -0.44 0.93 14.29
C ARG A 76 0.05 -0.33 13.60
N VAL A 77 1.20 -0.21 12.94
CA VAL A 77 1.92 -1.32 12.33
C VAL A 77 3.18 -1.57 13.15
N SER A 78 3.33 -2.77 13.73
CA SER A 78 4.51 -3.13 14.52
C SER A 78 5.57 -3.77 13.63
N ILE A 79 6.82 -3.44 13.92
CA ILE A 79 8.01 -3.85 13.17
C ILE A 79 9.04 -4.33 14.18
N ARG A 80 9.59 -5.52 13.95
CA ARG A 80 10.71 -6.02 14.75
C ARG A 80 11.96 -5.23 14.38
N ASN A 81 12.69 -4.72 15.37
CA ASN A 81 13.90 -3.93 15.18
C ASN A 81 15.12 -4.61 15.83
N PRO A 82 15.47 -5.86 15.46
CA PRO A 82 16.53 -6.61 16.12
C PRO A 82 17.92 -5.95 15.97
N GLY A 83 18.12 -5.12 14.94
CA GLY A 83 19.35 -4.37 14.71
C GLY A 83 19.41 -2.99 15.35
N GLY A 84 18.32 -2.52 15.98
CA GLY A 84 18.26 -1.17 16.58
C GLY A 84 18.39 -0.03 15.56
N GLU A 85 18.22 -0.31 14.27
CA GLU A 85 18.47 0.63 13.17
C GLU A 85 17.32 1.64 13.04
N LEU A 86 16.10 1.19 13.33
CA LEU A 86 14.92 2.02 13.37
C LEU A 86 14.91 2.85 14.65
N LYS A 87 14.75 4.17 14.53
CA LYS A 87 14.66 5.09 15.66
C LYS A 87 13.27 5.72 15.71
N ALA A 88 12.88 6.15 16.91
CA ALA A 88 11.68 6.96 17.08
C ALA A 88 11.75 8.25 16.24
N ASN A 89 10.59 8.75 15.82
CA ASN A 89 10.43 9.94 15.00
C ASN A 89 11.06 9.88 13.60
N MET A 90 11.37 8.70 13.07
CA MET A 90 11.70 8.54 11.65
C MET A 90 10.44 8.64 10.79
N THR A 91 10.54 9.33 9.65
CA THR A 91 9.50 9.34 8.63
C THR A 91 9.52 8.04 7.84
N SER A 92 8.35 7.43 7.67
CA SER A 92 8.21 6.14 6.99
C SER A 92 6.86 6.02 6.32
N ASN A 93 6.84 5.30 5.19
CA ASN A 93 5.64 4.88 4.49
C ASN A 93 5.31 3.43 4.85
N ALA A 94 4.06 3.17 5.22
CA ALA A 94 3.55 1.83 5.48
C ALA A 94 2.58 1.43 4.36
N GLU A 95 2.91 0.36 3.64
CA GLU A 95 2.10 -0.29 2.62
C GLU A 95 1.41 -1.50 3.24
N ILE A 96 0.11 -1.39 3.54
CA ILE A 96 -0.69 -2.51 4.04
C ILE A 96 -1.07 -3.40 2.87
N ILE A 97 -0.78 -4.70 2.97
CA ILE A 97 -1.05 -5.66 1.91
C ILE A 97 -2.51 -6.13 2.04
N LEU A 98 -3.37 -5.62 1.14
CA LEU A 98 -4.79 -5.96 1.10
C LEU A 98 -5.02 -7.38 0.54
N GLU A 99 -4.40 -7.68 -0.59
CA GLU A 99 -4.49 -8.99 -1.23
C GLU A 99 -3.15 -9.31 -1.90
N GLU A 100 -2.68 -10.55 -1.75
CA GLU A 100 -1.48 -11.05 -2.42
C GLU A 100 -1.86 -12.26 -3.28
N LYS A 101 -1.68 -12.14 -4.59
CA LYS A 101 -1.75 -13.26 -5.52
C LYS A 101 -0.39 -13.57 -6.10
N LYS A 102 0.03 -14.84 -6.00
CA LYS A 102 1.27 -15.34 -6.57
C LYS A 102 0.97 -16.01 -7.92
N LYS A 103 1.96 -15.98 -8.83
CA LYS A 103 1.88 -16.62 -10.17
C LYS A 103 0.76 -16.05 -11.05
N VAL A 104 0.65 -14.73 -11.10
CA VAL A 104 -0.28 -14.03 -12.01
C VAL A 104 0.49 -13.31 -13.11
N LEU A 105 -0.10 -13.24 -14.30
CA LEU A 105 0.42 -12.42 -15.38
C LEU A 105 0.13 -10.95 -15.05
N LEU A 106 1.17 -10.12 -15.06
CA LEU A 106 1.05 -8.69 -14.81
C LEU A 106 1.32 -7.92 -16.09
N ILE A 107 0.39 -7.04 -16.43
CA ILE A 107 0.56 -6.07 -17.52
C ILE A 107 0.63 -4.66 -16.94
N PRO A 108 1.41 -3.75 -17.56
CA PRO A 108 1.39 -2.33 -17.18
C PRO A 108 0.00 -1.76 -17.42
N GLU A 109 -0.50 -0.97 -16.47
CA GLU A 109 -1.82 -0.35 -16.61
C GLU A 109 -1.86 0.63 -17.80
N SER A 110 -0.73 1.24 -18.17
CA SER A 110 -0.60 2.11 -19.34
C SER A 110 -0.83 1.41 -20.69
N ALA A 111 -0.78 0.07 -20.73
CA ALA A 111 -1.05 -0.71 -21.93
C ALA A 111 -2.52 -1.17 -22.02
N VAL A 112 -3.32 -0.97 -20.97
CA VAL A 112 -4.72 -1.37 -20.91
C VAL A 112 -5.61 -0.25 -21.46
N ILE A 113 -6.40 -0.57 -22.47
CA ILE A 113 -7.38 0.33 -23.07
C ILE A 113 -8.77 -0.09 -22.59
N TYR A 114 -9.48 0.83 -21.94
CA TYR A 114 -10.87 0.60 -21.56
C TYR A 114 -11.81 1.20 -22.61
N ASP A 115 -12.75 0.39 -23.10
CA ASP A 115 -13.84 0.86 -23.95
C ASP A 115 -14.96 1.46 -23.08
N PRO A 116 -15.83 2.37 -23.60
CA PRO A 116 -17.04 2.86 -22.93
C PRO A 116 -17.89 1.81 -22.18
N GLN A 117 -17.85 0.54 -22.58
CA GLN A 117 -18.52 -0.57 -21.88
C GLN A 117 -17.70 -1.20 -20.74
N ARG A 118 -16.61 -0.56 -20.29
CA ARG A 118 -15.64 -1.08 -19.29
C ARG A 118 -14.96 -2.40 -19.67
N LYS A 119 -14.94 -2.74 -20.95
CA LYS A 119 -14.16 -3.89 -21.44
C LYS A 119 -12.70 -3.48 -21.60
N ALA A 120 -11.78 -4.33 -21.13
CA ALA A 120 -10.35 -4.10 -21.20
C ALA A 120 -9.76 -4.72 -22.48
N PHE A 121 -8.91 -3.97 -23.17
CA PHE A 121 -8.24 -4.39 -24.39
C PHE A 121 -6.75 -4.07 -24.31
N VAL A 122 -5.93 -4.86 -24.99
CA VAL A 122 -4.50 -4.59 -25.16
C VAL A 122 -4.15 -4.63 -26.64
N GLU A 123 -3.23 -3.76 -27.05
CA GLU A 123 -2.68 -3.77 -28.39
C GLU A 123 -1.40 -4.63 -28.44
N ILE A 124 -1.39 -5.62 -29.32
CA ILE A 124 -0.19 -6.39 -29.67
C ILE A 124 0.34 -5.92 -31.02
N PRO A 125 1.67 -5.85 -31.21
CA PRO A 125 2.26 -5.55 -32.51
C PRO A 125 1.96 -6.71 -33.47
N ASP A 126 1.33 -6.40 -34.61
CA ASP A 126 1.00 -7.38 -35.63
C ASP A 126 1.34 -6.80 -37.01
N VAL A 127 2.35 -7.39 -37.65
CA VAL A 127 2.90 -6.95 -38.95
C VAL A 127 1.87 -7.12 -40.08
N THR A 128 0.81 -7.92 -39.88
CA THR A 128 -0.23 -8.17 -40.87
C THR A 128 -1.43 -7.23 -40.78
N ALA A 129 -1.55 -6.44 -39.72
CA ALA A 129 -2.65 -5.49 -39.54
C ALA A 129 -2.36 -4.15 -40.24
N ALA A 130 -3.40 -3.50 -40.80
CA ALA A 130 -3.28 -2.24 -41.55
C ALA A 130 -2.65 -1.05 -40.77
N LYS A 131 -2.54 -1.16 -39.44
CA LYS A 131 -1.87 -0.20 -38.55
C LYS A 131 -0.68 -0.79 -37.78
N GLY A 132 -0.22 -1.99 -38.13
CA GLY A 132 0.86 -2.70 -37.43
C GLY A 132 0.51 -3.16 -36.01
N LYS A 133 -0.77 -3.08 -35.62
CA LYS A 133 -1.26 -3.36 -34.27
C LYS A 133 -2.61 -4.08 -34.33
N LYS A 134 -2.80 -5.06 -33.45
CA LYS A 134 -4.04 -5.81 -33.27
C LYS A 134 -4.56 -5.62 -31.84
N LYS A 135 -5.85 -5.28 -31.71
CA LYS A 135 -6.53 -5.21 -30.41
C LYS A 135 -7.00 -6.60 -29.98
N VAL A 136 -6.68 -6.98 -28.76
CA VAL A 136 -7.09 -8.24 -28.14
C VAL A 136 -7.90 -7.90 -26.89
N GLU A 137 -9.10 -8.47 -26.78
CA GLU A 137 -9.92 -8.37 -25.56
C GLU A 137 -9.25 -9.16 -24.44
N ILE A 138 -9.09 -8.52 -23.30
CA ILE A 138 -8.49 -9.12 -22.11
C ILE A 138 -9.43 -9.05 -20.93
N ARG A 139 -9.26 -9.99 -20.01
CA ARG A 139 -9.94 -9.97 -18.72
C ARG A 139 -8.92 -9.57 -17.66
N THR A 140 -9.14 -8.43 -17.02
CA THR A 140 -8.30 -7.93 -15.94
C THR A 140 -8.86 -8.34 -14.57
N GLY A 141 -7.96 -8.45 -13.59
CA GLY A 141 -8.26 -8.68 -12.19
C GLY A 141 -7.88 -7.46 -11.35
N ILE A 142 -7.16 -7.70 -10.26
CA ILE A 142 -6.76 -6.66 -9.31
C ILE A 142 -5.72 -5.74 -9.95
N SER A 143 -5.88 -4.43 -9.76
CA SER A 143 -4.87 -3.45 -10.14
C SER A 143 -4.30 -2.76 -8.90
N ASN A 144 -3.00 -2.45 -8.95
CA ASN A 144 -2.33 -1.61 -7.97
C ASN A 144 -2.03 -0.18 -8.51
N GLY A 145 -2.64 0.20 -9.62
CA GLY A 145 -2.48 1.52 -10.27
C GLY A 145 -1.24 1.66 -11.15
N VAL A 146 -0.28 0.72 -11.06
CA VAL A 146 0.92 0.67 -11.92
C VAL A 146 0.88 -0.56 -12.82
N LYS A 147 0.42 -1.68 -12.27
CA LYS A 147 0.27 -2.97 -12.94
C LYS A 147 -1.09 -3.55 -12.63
N THR A 148 -1.65 -4.20 -13.62
CA THR A 148 -2.93 -4.89 -13.53
C THR A 148 -2.74 -6.38 -13.73
N GLU A 149 -3.43 -7.17 -12.91
CA GLU A 149 -3.53 -8.63 -13.06
C GLU A 149 -4.26 -8.96 -14.38
N LEU A 150 -3.67 -9.83 -15.18
CA LEU A 150 -4.27 -10.39 -16.39
C LEU A 150 -4.78 -11.81 -16.07
N LEU A 151 -6.09 -12.00 -16.15
CA LEU A 151 -6.76 -13.29 -15.95
C LEU A 151 -6.88 -14.09 -17.24
N ALA A 152 -7.16 -13.42 -18.37
CA ALA A 152 -7.33 -14.07 -19.67
C ALA A 152 -7.07 -13.10 -20.83
N GLY A 153 -6.73 -13.66 -21.99
CA GLY A 153 -6.64 -12.94 -23.27
C GLY A 153 -5.24 -12.87 -23.87
N LEU A 154 -4.19 -12.95 -23.05
CA LEU A 154 -2.79 -13.02 -23.51
C LEU A 154 -2.06 -14.19 -22.85
N THR A 155 -0.99 -14.63 -23.49
CA THR A 155 -0.09 -15.67 -22.98
C THR A 155 1.24 -15.08 -22.53
N GLU A 156 1.92 -15.77 -21.62
CA GLU A 156 3.23 -15.36 -21.12
C GLU A 156 4.24 -15.24 -22.29
N GLY A 157 4.99 -14.13 -22.32
CA GLY A 157 5.98 -13.85 -23.37
C GLY A 157 5.45 -13.07 -24.59
N GLN A 158 4.15 -12.80 -24.69
CA GLN A 158 3.61 -11.93 -25.74
C GLN A 158 4.06 -10.48 -25.54
N GLN A 159 4.55 -9.86 -26.62
CA GLN A 159 4.88 -8.45 -26.62
C GLN A 159 3.59 -7.61 -26.70
N ILE A 160 3.53 -6.57 -25.88
CA ILE A 160 2.41 -5.63 -25.81
C ILE A 160 2.94 -4.22 -26.08
N VAL A 161 2.13 -3.40 -26.74
CA VAL A 161 2.50 -2.01 -26.99
C VAL A 161 2.21 -1.18 -25.74
N ARG A 162 3.25 -0.57 -25.17
CA ARG A 162 3.09 0.49 -24.16
C ARG A 162 2.84 1.81 -24.88
N GLN A 163 1.92 2.62 -24.35
CA GLN A 163 1.73 4.01 -24.76
C GLN A 163 2.75 4.91 -24.05
#